data_AF-A0A7Y8CHH9-F1
#
_entry.id   AF-A0A7Y8CHH9-F1
#
_cell.length_a   1.000
_cell.length_b   1.000
_cell.length_c   1.000
_cell.angle_alpha   90.00
_cell.angle_beta   90.00
_cell.angle_gamma   90.00
#
_symmetry.space_group_name_H-M   'P 1'
#
loop_
_entity.id
_entity.type
_entity.pdbx_description
1 polymer ?
#
loop_
_entity_poly.entity_id
_entity_poly.type
_entity_poly.pdbx_seq_one_letter_code
_entity_poly.pdbx_strand_id
1 'polypeptide(L)'
;MNVQGYKYSFIYDCACFCWCDVLWGYEHDVVGWEFVVGIADFFVSNGSDDELEIELVFLEGGDIEEIENKMRQLAEKCSVRQSVGSRDKWVFVLLKWLFENKDSISDPLEEVEVIYEDFDFPQGIESFVRYMPSVDNYKPEKHSANDNQNRIFDNWSSYLKMMEASLQGK
;
A
#
# COMPACT_ATOMS: atom_id res chain seq x y z
N MET A 1 11.20 -3.16 -3.10
CA MET A 1 10.31 -4.20 -3.66
C MET A 1 9.58 -3.66 -4.88
N ASN A 2 9.65 -4.28 -6.08
CA ASN A 2 9.09 -3.72 -7.32
C ASN A 2 7.70 -4.30 -7.60
N VAL A 3 6.67 -3.46 -7.76
CA VAL A 3 5.24 -3.85 -7.91
C VAL A 3 4.92 -4.42 -9.31
N GLN A 4 5.86 -5.16 -9.90
CA GLN A 4 5.81 -5.63 -11.30
C GLN A 4 4.97 -6.92 -11.50
N GLY A 5 4.41 -7.50 -10.44
CA GLY A 5 3.59 -8.73 -10.49
C GLY A 5 2.08 -8.54 -10.31
N TYR A 6 1.61 -7.30 -10.18
CA TYR A 6 0.24 -6.98 -9.74
C TYR A 6 -0.56 -6.50 -10.93
N LYS A 7 -1.85 -6.86 -11.00
CA LYS A 7 -2.78 -6.03 -11.78
C LYS A 7 -3.06 -4.79 -10.96
N TYR A 8 -2.83 -3.61 -11.51
CA TYR A 8 -3.12 -2.33 -10.82
C TYR A 8 -4.56 -2.23 -10.33
N SER A 9 -5.49 -2.98 -10.93
CA SER A 9 -6.86 -3.17 -10.43
C SER A 9 -6.94 -3.59 -8.97
N PHE A 10 -6.03 -4.44 -8.48
CA PHE A 10 -6.01 -4.84 -7.07
C PHE A 10 -5.80 -3.64 -6.14
N ILE A 11 -4.93 -2.71 -6.52
CA ILE A 11 -4.60 -1.53 -5.70
C ILE A 11 -5.83 -0.63 -5.61
N TYR A 12 -6.55 -0.43 -6.73
CA TYR A 12 -7.77 0.37 -6.78
C TYR A 12 -8.89 -0.19 -5.90
N ASP A 13 -9.00 -1.52 -5.83
CA ASP A 13 -10.03 -2.20 -5.04
C ASP A 13 -9.72 -2.19 -3.53
N CYS A 14 -8.46 -2.00 -3.15
CA CYS A 14 -8.03 -2.08 -1.75
C CYS A 14 -8.24 -0.79 -0.98
N ALA A 15 -8.01 0.37 -1.60
CA ALA A 15 -8.14 1.66 -0.93
C ALA A 15 -8.49 2.78 -1.92
N CYS A 16 -9.17 3.81 -1.43
CA CYS A 16 -9.36 5.04 -2.19
C CYS A 16 -8.06 5.84 -2.18
N PHE A 17 -7.37 5.89 -3.31
CA PHE A 17 -6.19 6.72 -3.54
C PHE A 17 -6.61 8.11 -4.03
N CYS A 18 -5.96 9.16 -3.54
CA CYS A 18 -5.94 10.46 -4.20
C CYS A 18 -4.56 10.72 -4.81
N TRP A 19 -4.41 11.81 -5.57
CA TRP A 19 -3.15 12.12 -6.23
C TRP A 19 -1.97 12.38 -5.27
N CYS A 20 -2.22 12.81 -4.01
CA CYS A 20 -1.16 12.84 -3.00
C CYS A 20 -0.63 11.44 -2.69
N ASP A 21 -1.51 10.44 -2.64
CA ASP A 21 -1.11 9.07 -2.35
C ASP A 21 -0.32 8.46 -3.51
N VAL A 22 -0.77 8.73 -4.75
CA VAL A 22 -0.09 8.30 -5.97
C VAL A 22 1.31 8.89 -6.04
N LEU A 23 1.43 10.21 -5.84
CA LEU A 23 2.71 10.90 -5.82
C LEU A 23 3.65 10.30 -4.77
N TRP A 24 3.14 10.06 -3.55
CA TRP A 24 3.94 9.46 -2.49
C TRP A 24 4.47 8.08 -2.90
N GLY A 25 3.61 7.22 -3.49
CA GLY A 25 4.00 5.88 -3.93
C GLY A 25 5.03 5.90 -5.04
N TYR A 26 4.92 6.86 -5.97
CA TYR A 26 5.88 7.05 -7.04
C TYR A 26 7.24 7.53 -6.50
N GLU A 27 7.26 8.53 -5.62
CA GLU A 27 8.51 9.08 -5.06
C GLU A 27 9.28 8.11 -4.16
N HIS A 28 8.62 7.07 -3.65
CA HIS A 28 9.23 6.01 -2.84
C HIS A 28 9.45 4.71 -3.62
N ASP A 29 9.44 4.77 -4.97
CA ASP A 29 9.66 3.63 -5.87
C ASP A 29 8.73 2.43 -5.63
N VAL A 30 7.55 2.67 -5.01
CA VAL A 30 6.53 1.64 -4.82
C VAL A 30 5.86 1.35 -6.15
N VAL A 31 5.63 2.37 -6.97
CA VAL A 31 4.97 2.26 -8.28
C VAL A 31 5.69 3.08 -9.34
N GLY A 32 5.64 2.61 -10.58
CA GLY A 32 6.20 3.31 -11.74
C GLY A 32 5.19 4.20 -12.46
N TRP A 33 5.63 4.84 -13.54
CA TRP A 33 4.81 5.72 -14.38
C TRP A 33 3.60 4.99 -14.98
N GLU A 34 3.71 3.68 -15.22
CA GLU A 34 2.63 2.85 -15.74
C GLU A 34 1.43 2.84 -14.79
N PHE A 35 1.66 2.87 -13.48
CA PHE A 35 0.60 2.97 -12.48
C PHE A 35 -0.05 4.35 -12.50
N VAL A 36 0.75 5.42 -12.70
CA VAL A 36 0.25 6.81 -12.76
C VAL A 36 -0.72 6.98 -13.93
N VAL A 37 -0.36 6.46 -15.10
CA VAL A 37 -1.25 6.43 -16.27
C VAL A 37 -2.46 5.53 -16.01
N GLY A 38 -2.24 4.35 -15.43
CA GLY A 38 -3.30 3.40 -15.12
C GLY A 38 -4.34 3.93 -14.13
N ILE A 39 -3.94 4.72 -13.13
CA ILE A 39 -4.87 5.29 -12.15
C ILE A 39 -5.61 6.51 -12.71
N ALA A 40 -4.98 7.28 -13.59
CA ALA A 40 -5.67 8.32 -14.35
C ALA A 40 -6.78 7.71 -15.21
N ASP A 41 -6.48 6.63 -15.94
CA ASP A 41 -7.48 5.91 -16.76
C ASP A 41 -8.63 5.37 -15.89
N PHE A 42 -8.30 4.86 -14.70
CA PHE A 42 -9.31 4.44 -13.74
C PHE A 42 -10.21 5.60 -13.30
N PHE A 43 -9.68 6.78 -12.96
CA PHE A 43 -10.50 7.92 -12.56
C PHE A 43 -11.37 8.46 -13.70
N VAL A 44 -10.80 8.60 -14.90
CA VAL A 44 -11.55 9.03 -16.10
C VAL A 44 -12.64 8.03 -16.45
N SER A 45 -12.35 6.73 -16.42
CA SER A 45 -13.33 5.67 -16.66
C SER A 45 -14.45 5.63 -15.62
N ASN A 46 -14.20 6.14 -14.41
CA ASN A 46 -15.19 6.28 -13.33
C ASN A 46 -15.84 7.68 -13.29
N GLY A 47 -15.68 8.50 -14.33
CA GLY A 47 -16.41 9.75 -14.54
C GLY A 47 -15.72 11.00 -14.02
N SER A 48 -14.39 10.98 -13.84
CA SER A 48 -13.64 12.20 -13.63
C SER A 48 -13.50 13.01 -14.93
N ASP A 49 -13.68 14.32 -14.83
CA ASP A 49 -13.56 15.28 -15.93
C ASP A 49 -12.33 16.21 -15.77
N ASP A 50 -11.36 15.89 -14.90
CA ASP A 50 -10.15 16.71 -14.75
C ASP A 50 -9.26 16.60 -16.00
N GLU A 51 -8.96 17.74 -16.60
CA GLU A 51 -8.18 17.83 -17.84
C GLU A 51 -6.80 17.18 -17.73
N LEU A 52 -6.12 17.29 -16.57
CA LEU A 52 -4.81 16.68 -16.37
C LEU A 52 -4.90 15.16 -16.30
N GLU A 53 -5.99 14.61 -15.72
CA GLU A 53 -6.21 13.17 -15.68
C GLU A 53 -6.48 12.63 -17.08
N ILE A 54 -7.30 13.33 -17.88
CA ILE A 54 -7.56 12.97 -19.28
C ILE A 54 -6.26 13.00 -20.09
N GLU A 55 -5.44 14.03 -19.95
CA GLU A 55 -4.16 14.14 -20.65
C GLU A 55 -3.19 13.02 -20.26
N LEU A 56 -3.12 12.65 -18.97
CA LEU A 56 -2.26 11.57 -18.47
C LEU A 56 -2.55 10.23 -19.15
N VAL A 57 -3.80 9.92 -19.48
CA VAL A 57 -4.20 8.65 -20.12
C VAL A 57 -3.55 8.47 -21.50
N PHE A 58 -3.19 9.56 -22.17
CA PHE A 58 -2.59 9.52 -23.51
C PHE A 58 -1.06 9.48 -23.51
N LEU A 59 -0.41 9.55 -22.35
CA LEU A 59 1.05 9.57 -22.24
C LEU A 59 1.63 8.14 -22.16
N GLU A 60 2.86 8.00 -22.66
CA GLU A 60 3.61 6.74 -22.63
C GLU A 60 4.98 6.92 -21.95
N GLY A 61 5.76 5.84 -21.84
CA GLY A 61 7.07 5.84 -21.17
C GLY A 61 8.13 6.74 -21.83
N GLY A 62 7.83 7.38 -22.96
CA GLY A 62 8.65 8.45 -23.55
C GLY A 62 8.47 9.81 -22.87
N ASP A 63 7.39 10.00 -22.11
CA ASP A 63 6.91 11.30 -21.61
C ASP A 63 7.02 11.41 -20.08
N ILE A 64 8.00 10.72 -19.47
CA ILE A 64 8.13 10.59 -18.00
C ILE A 64 8.13 11.96 -17.30
N GLU A 65 8.88 12.94 -17.81
CA GLU A 65 8.94 14.28 -17.21
C GLU A 65 7.56 14.97 -17.22
N GLU A 66 6.78 14.76 -18.28
CA GLU A 66 5.45 15.31 -18.40
C GLU A 66 4.46 14.59 -17.46
N ILE A 67 4.55 13.26 -17.37
CA ILE A 67 3.77 12.44 -16.41
C ILE A 67 4.03 12.94 -14.98
N GLU A 68 5.31 13.10 -14.59
CA GLU A 68 5.69 13.57 -13.27
C GLU A 68 5.16 14.98 -12.99
N ASN A 69 5.26 15.89 -13.95
CA ASN A 69 4.77 17.26 -13.79
C ASN A 69 3.24 17.30 -13.60
N LYS A 70 2.48 16.59 -14.45
CA LYS A 70 1.01 16.53 -14.33
C LYS A 70 0.58 15.87 -13.01
N MET A 71 1.24 14.78 -12.62
CA MET A 71 0.99 14.12 -11.33
C MET A 71 1.21 15.07 -10.15
N ARG A 72 2.30 15.86 -10.16
CA ARG A 72 2.57 16.86 -9.10
C ARG A 72 1.49 17.93 -9.05
N GLN A 73 1.06 18.46 -10.19
CA GLN A 73 -0.03 19.44 -10.25
C GLN A 73 -1.34 18.88 -9.71
N LEU A 74 -1.67 17.62 -10.03
CA LEU A 74 -2.84 16.93 -9.49
C LEU A 74 -2.75 16.70 -7.98
N ALA A 75 -1.57 16.37 -7.47
CA ALA A 75 -1.32 16.24 -6.04
C ALA A 75 -1.43 17.59 -5.31
N GLU A 76 -1.02 18.70 -5.92
CA GLU A 76 -1.20 20.05 -5.36
C GLU A 76 -2.68 20.46 -5.26
N LYS A 77 -3.51 20.02 -6.20
CA LYS A 77 -4.96 20.22 -6.16
C LYS A 77 -5.65 19.41 -5.05
N CYS A 78 -5.02 18.37 -4.52
CA CYS A 78 -5.60 17.54 -3.47
C CYS A 78 -5.64 18.30 -2.13
N SER A 79 -6.77 18.92 -1.83
CA SER A 79 -7.02 19.60 -0.55
C SER A 79 -7.54 18.68 0.56
N VAL A 80 -7.58 17.36 0.32
CA VAL A 80 -8.28 16.42 1.21
C VAL A 80 -7.41 16.10 2.42
N ARG A 81 -7.88 16.48 3.61
CA ARG A 81 -7.33 16.00 4.88
C ARG A 81 -7.70 14.52 5.00
N GLN A 82 -6.75 13.65 4.70
CA GLN A 82 -6.96 12.21 4.69
C GLN A 82 -7.03 11.66 6.12
N SER A 83 -7.94 10.71 6.37
CA SER A 83 -8.03 10.01 7.66
C SER A 83 -6.85 9.06 7.89
N VAL A 84 -6.33 8.48 6.81
CA VAL A 84 -5.18 7.58 6.78
C VAL A 84 -4.10 8.21 5.91
N GLY A 85 -2.85 8.24 6.39
CA GLY A 85 -1.72 8.78 5.64
C GLY A 85 -1.35 7.93 4.43
N SER A 86 -0.77 8.56 3.41
CA SER A 86 -0.37 7.89 2.15
C SER A 86 0.53 6.68 2.39
N ARG A 87 1.54 6.81 3.26
CA ARG A 87 2.43 5.71 3.66
C ARG A 87 1.63 4.50 4.17
N ASP A 88 0.71 4.73 5.11
CA ASP A 88 -0.02 3.64 5.76
C ASP A 88 -0.99 2.95 4.79
N LYS A 89 -1.51 3.67 3.78
CA LYS A 89 -2.28 3.06 2.67
C LYS A 89 -1.42 2.13 1.84
N TRP A 90 -0.22 2.56 1.45
CA TRP A 90 0.70 1.73 0.68
C TRP A 90 1.15 0.50 1.44
N VAL A 91 1.53 0.66 2.71
CA VAL A 91 1.83 -0.47 3.61
C VAL A 91 0.65 -1.44 3.67
N PHE A 92 -0.57 -0.93 3.84
CA PHE A 92 -1.78 -1.77 3.85
C PHE A 92 -1.96 -2.55 2.54
N VAL A 93 -1.84 -1.89 1.37
CA VAL A 93 -2.00 -2.56 0.06
C VAL A 93 -0.98 -3.68 -0.12
N LEU A 94 0.29 -3.41 0.20
CA LEU A 94 1.37 -4.40 0.08
C LEU A 94 1.14 -5.58 1.02
N LEU A 95 0.80 -5.31 2.29
CA LEU A 95 0.52 -6.33 3.29
C LEU A 95 -0.75 -7.13 2.96
N LYS A 96 -1.78 -6.52 2.41
CA LYS A 96 -3.00 -7.22 2.01
C LYS A 96 -2.71 -8.19 0.89
N TRP A 97 -2.01 -7.75 -0.16
CA TRP A 97 -1.60 -8.63 -1.25
C TRP A 97 -0.73 -9.78 -0.74
N LEU A 98 0.26 -9.46 0.08
CA LEU A 98 1.18 -10.44 0.63
C LEU A 98 0.43 -11.50 1.46
N PHE A 99 -0.57 -11.09 2.24
CA PHE A 99 -1.40 -12.00 3.03
C PHE A 99 -2.27 -12.93 2.17
N GLU A 100 -2.85 -12.40 1.08
CA GLU A 100 -3.67 -13.18 0.15
C GLU A 100 -2.83 -14.20 -0.64
N ASN A 101 -1.55 -13.92 -0.85
CA ASN A 101 -0.62 -14.77 -1.61
C ASN A 101 0.36 -15.55 -0.74
N LYS A 102 0.29 -15.43 0.59
CA LYS A 102 1.26 -15.98 1.55
C LYS A 102 1.53 -17.47 1.37
N ASP A 103 0.55 -18.25 0.92
CA ASP A 103 0.65 -19.70 0.74
C ASP A 103 1.49 -20.08 -0.49
N SER A 104 1.79 -19.12 -1.36
CA SER A 104 2.66 -19.26 -2.54
C SER A 104 4.06 -18.65 -2.33
N ILE A 105 4.30 -18.04 -1.17
CA ILE A 105 5.54 -17.34 -0.82
C ILE A 105 6.32 -18.20 0.17
N SER A 106 7.64 -18.32 -0.03
CA SER A 106 8.48 -19.19 0.80
C SER A 106 8.50 -18.76 2.26
N ASP A 107 8.64 -17.46 2.53
CA ASP A 107 8.58 -16.90 3.87
C ASP A 107 7.83 -15.55 3.84
N PRO A 108 6.49 -15.56 3.98
CA PRO A 108 5.71 -14.33 3.96
C PRO A 108 6.01 -13.40 5.15
N LEU A 109 6.57 -13.90 6.26
CA LEU A 109 6.89 -13.06 7.41
C LEU A 109 8.23 -12.33 7.24
N GLU A 110 9.15 -12.88 6.45
CA GLU A 110 10.36 -12.16 6.00
C GLU A 110 9.98 -10.98 5.10
N GLU A 111 9.03 -11.15 4.18
CA GLU A 111 8.55 -10.06 3.33
C GLU A 111 7.85 -8.95 4.15
N VAL A 112 7.17 -9.30 5.26
CA VAL A 112 6.65 -8.30 6.21
C VAL A 112 7.78 -7.48 6.84
N GLU A 113 8.90 -8.13 7.18
CA GLU A 113 10.08 -7.46 7.77
C GLU A 113 10.71 -6.49 6.76
N VAL A 114 10.83 -6.90 5.50
CA VAL A 114 11.28 -6.03 4.41
C VAL A 114 10.37 -4.81 4.26
N ILE A 115 9.04 -4.99 4.28
CA ILE A 115 8.09 -3.86 4.25
C ILE A 115 8.26 -2.96 5.48
N TYR A 116 8.49 -3.53 6.66
CA TYR A 116 8.68 -2.76 7.88
C TYR A 116 9.95 -1.90 7.80
N GLU A 117 11.04 -2.42 7.25
CA GLU A 117 12.29 -1.67 7.05
C GLU A 117 12.18 -0.63 5.92
N ASP A 118 11.65 -1.02 4.75
CA ASP A 118 11.52 -0.16 3.56
C ASP A 118 10.60 1.06 3.81
N PHE A 119 9.67 0.99 4.76
CA PHE A 119 8.68 2.04 5.06
C PHE A 119 8.96 2.81 6.37
N ASP A 120 10.21 2.84 6.81
CA ASP A 120 10.67 3.57 8.01
C ASP A 120 10.01 3.09 9.32
N PHE A 121 9.94 1.78 9.52
CA PHE A 121 9.51 1.14 10.75
C PHE A 121 8.10 1.60 11.23
N PRO A 122 7.05 1.40 10.41
CA PRO A 122 5.70 1.85 10.77
C PRO A 122 5.18 1.12 12.02
N GLN A 123 4.97 1.85 13.11
CA GLN A 123 4.53 1.29 14.40
C GLN A 123 3.25 0.44 14.32
N GLY A 124 2.36 0.74 13.36
CA GLY A 124 1.10 0.03 13.17
C GLY A 124 1.25 -1.46 12.86
N ILE A 125 2.44 -1.92 12.43
CA ILE A 125 2.66 -3.30 12.00
C ILE A 125 3.60 -4.10 12.92
N GLU A 126 4.19 -3.47 13.94
CA GLU A 126 5.16 -4.10 14.85
C GLU A 126 4.66 -5.41 15.47
N SER A 127 3.36 -5.51 15.73
CA SER A 127 2.74 -6.68 16.35
C SER A 127 2.88 -7.99 15.54
N PHE A 128 3.24 -7.90 14.26
CA PHE A 128 3.48 -9.05 13.39
C PHE A 128 4.85 -9.03 12.67
N VAL A 129 5.82 -8.27 13.20
CA VAL A 129 7.24 -8.33 12.82
C VAL A 129 7.96 -9.29 13.77
N ARG A 130 8.63 -10.35 13.28
CA ARG A 130 9.06 -11.48 14.14
C ARG A 130 10.10 -11.09 15.19
N TYR A 131 10.99 -10.15 14.86
CA TYR A 131 12.02 -9.68 15.78
C TYR A 131 11.54 -8.60 16.76
N MET A 132 10.31 -8.08 16.60
CA MET A 132 9.75 -7.10 17.52
C MET A 132 9.26 -7.76 18.81
N PRO A 133 9.56 -7.16 19.98
CA PRO A 133 9.11 -7.69 21.25
C PRO A 133 7.58 -7.63 21.36
N SER A 134 6.98 -8.61 22.02
CA SER A 134 5.55 -8.62 22.29
C SER A 134 5.17 -7.51 23.28
N VAL A 135 4.24 -6.64 22.90
CA VAL A 135 3.81 -5.50 23.75
C VAL A 135 2.69 -5.86 24.76
N ASP A 136 2.18 -7.09 24.72
CA ASP A 136 0.92 -7.53 25.31
C ASP A 136 1.07 -8.53 26.48
N ASN A 137 2.15 -8.44 27.28
CA ASN A 137 2.51 -9.43 28.33
C ASN A 137 2.62 -10.88 27.83
N TYR A 138 2.56 -11.09 26.51
CA TYR A 138 2.77 -12.38 25.89
C TYR A 138 4.20 -12.84 26.14
N LYS A 139 4.36 -14.14 26.41
CA LYS A 139 5.63 -14.75 26.78
C LYS A 139 5.95 -15.88 25.80
N PRO A 140 6.66 -15.59 24.69
CA PRO A 140 6.90 -16.56 23.62
C PRO A 140 7.52 -17.88 24.12
N GLU A 141 8.31 -17.82 25.20
CA GLU A 141 8.93 -18.98 25.84
C GLU A 141 7.95 -19.97 26.51
N LYS A 142 6.69 -19.55 26.71
CA LYS A 142 5.62 -20.38 27.29
C LYS A 142 4.75 -21.08 26.25
N HIS A 143 5.01 -20.84 24.97
CA HIS A 143 4.19 -21.32 23.85
C HIS A 143 5.04 -22.13 22.87
N SER A 144 4.40 -22.99 22.08
CA SER A 144 5.10 -23.72 21.02
C SER A 144 5.49 -22.77 19.88
N ALA A 145 6.47 -23.16 19.07
CA ALA A 145 6.84 -22.39 17.88
C ALA A 145 5.65 -22.15 16.94
N ASN A 146 4.78 -23.15 16.78
CA ASN A 146 3.59 -23.06 15.95
C ASN A 146 2.55 -22.08 16.53
N ASP A 147 2.35 -22.08 17.85
CA ASP A 147 1.45 -21.11 18.50
C ASP A 147 1.96 -19.68 18.37
N ASN A 148 3.27 -19.47 18.55
CA ASN A 148 3.92 -18.18 18.37
C ASN A 148 3.74 -17.66 16.93
N GLN A 149 3.94 -18.52 15.93
CA GLN A 149 3.79 -18.18 14.53
C GLN A 149 2.32 -17.89 14.15
N ASN A 150 1.37 -18.71 14.61
CA ASN A 150 -0.06 -18.48 14.38
C ASN A 150 -0.50 -17.13 14.96
N ARG A 151 -0.03 -16.78 16.15
CA ARG A 151 -0.32 -15.47 16.76
C ARG A 151 0.14 -14.31 15.87
N ILE A 152 1.31 -14.42 15.24
CA ILE A 152 1.82 -13.38 14.32
C ILE A 152 0.88 -13.23 13.11
N PHE A 153 0.43 -14.34 12.52
CA PHE A 153 -0.55 -14.29 11.42
C PHE A 153 -1.91 -13.74 11.86
N ASP A 154 -2.37 -14.05 13.08
CA ASP A 154 -3.61 -13.51 13.64
C ASP A 154 -3.53 -12.00 13.87
N ASN A 155 -2.38 -11.50 14.35
CA ASN A 155 -2.11 -10.07 14.49
C ASN A 155 -2.13 -9.37 13.14
N TRP A 156 -1.48 -9.95 12.13
CA TRP A 156 -1.49 -9.43 10.76
C TRP A 156 -2.91 -9.40 10.18
N SER A 157 -3.68 -10.49 10.29
CA SER A 157 -5.08 -10.53 9.85
C SER A 157 -5.94 -9.48 10.55
N SER A 158 -5.70 -9.25 11.85
CA SER A 158 -6.43 -8.26 12.65
C SER A 158 -6.11 -6.83 12.20
N TYR A 159 -4.84 -6.54 11.93
CA TYR A 159 -4.41 -5.27 11.35
C TYR A 159 -5.09 -4.99 10.00
N LEU A 160 -5.12 -5.99 9.09
CA LEU A 160 -5.77 -5.82 7.78
C LEU A 160 -7.25 -5.48 7.91
N LYS A 161 -8.00 -6.20 8.77
CA LYS A 161 -9.42 -5.92 9.03
C LYS A 161 -9.66 -4.53 9.61
N MET A 162 -8.79 -4.11 10.54
CA MET A 162 -8.87 -2.78 11.15
C MET A 162 -8.64 -1.68 10.10
N MET A 163 -7.57 -1.80 9.32
CA MET A 163 -7.23 -0.82 8.27
C MET A 163 -8.29 -0.75 7.19
N GLU A 164 -8.82 -1.89 6.74
CA GLU A 164 -9.88 -1.96 5.74
C GLU A 164 -11.15 -1.22 6.22
N ALA A 165 -11.52 -1.38 7.50
CA ALA A 165 -12.61 -0.62 8.11
C ALA A 165 -12.32 0.89 8.17
N SER A 166 -11.09 1.29 8.49
CA SER A 166 -10.67 2.70 8.50
C SER A 166 -10.65 3.34 7.11
N LEU A 167 -10.38 2.56 6.06
CA LEU A 167 -10.35 3.02 4.67
C LEU A 167 -11.75 3.07 4.03
N GLN A 168 -12.69 2.23 4.49
CA GLN A 168 -14.08 2.22 4.02
C GLN A 168 -15.00 3.17 4.81
N GLY A 169 -14.57 3.63 5.99
CA GLY A 169 -15.31 4.58 6.82
C GLY A 169 -15.34 6.00 6.23
N LYS A 170 -16.45 6.34 5.56
CA LYS A 170 -16.91 7.72 5.35
C LYS A 170 -17.59 8.26 6.60
#